data_AF-A0A315DTI1-F1
#
_entry.id   AF-A0A315DTI1-F1
#
_cell.length_a   1.000
_cell.length_b   1.000
_cell.length_c   1.000
_cell.angle_alpha   90.00
_cell.angle_beta   90.00
_cell.angle_gamma   90.00
#
_symmetry.space_group_name_H-M   'P 1'
#
loop_
_entity.id
_entity.type
_entity.pdbx_description
1 polymer ?
#
loop_
_entity_poly.entity_id
_entity_poly.type
_entity_poly.pdbx_seq_one_letter_code
_entity_poly.pdbx_strand_id
1 'polypeptide(L)'
;MGVFMAVNAMADPLLDFAMFAPPEAAQRKLPDPVVSWLVKPNASAYCQHVQMKDGYVTRPEGCVFWQAQASRCTIVTTGHTTHSLLGHLFVHCLQTR
;
A
#
# COMPACT_ATOMS: atom_id res chain seq x y z
N MET A 1 15.57 45.98 3.96
CA MET A 1 14.28 45.37 3.56
C MET A 1 14.56 43.91 3.20
N GLY A 2 14.32 42.97 4.11
CA GLY A 2 14.58 41.55 3.89
C GLY A 2 13.31 40.88 3.35
N VAL A 3 13.41 40.22 2.20
CA VAL A 3 12.32 39.42 1.64
C VAL A 3 12.32 38.07 2.35
N PHE A 4 11.31 37.81 3.17
CA PHE A 4 11.05 36.48 3.71
C PHE A 4 10.36 35.65 2.63
N MET A 5 11.09 34.72 2.00
CA MET A 5 10.46 33.68 1.19
C MET A 5 9.84 32.64 2.13
N ALA A 6 8.51 32.53 2.10
CA ALA A 6 7.80 31.46 2.77
C ALA A 6 8.15 30.13 2.07
N VAL A 7 8.99 29.32 2.69
CA VAL A 7 9.18 27.92 2.28
C VAL A 7 7.93 27.17 2.75
N ASN A 8 7.06 26.79 1.82
CA ASN A 8 6.00 25.84 2.12
C ASN A 8 6.67 24.52 2.51
N ALA A 9 6.53 24.12 3.77
CA ALA A 9 6.91 22.79 4.22
C ALA A 9 5.97 21.78 3.53
N MET A 10 6.42 21.21 2.42
CA MET A 10 5.77 20.03 1.84
C MET A 10 5.97 18.91 2.85
N ALA A 11 4.88 18.29 3.33
CA ALA A 11 4.99 17.08 4.12
C ALA A 11 5.79 16.06 3.31
N ASP A 12 6.77 15.42 3.95
CA ASP A 12 7.51 14.32 3.35
C ASP A 12 6.50 13.27 2.86
N PRO A 13 6.46 12.91 1.56
CA PRO A 13 5.57 11.87 1.05
C PRO A 13 5.71 10.53 1.78
N LEU A 14 6.83 10.32 2.49
CA LEU A 14 7.07 9.16 3.35
C LEU A 14 6.28 9.21 4.67
N LEU A 15 5.85 10.40 5.07
CA LEU A 15 5.06 10.66 6.27
C LEU A 15 3.63 11.02 5.86
N ASP A 16 2.94 10.08 5.21
CA ASP A 16 1.50 10.17 5.00
C ASP A 16 0.77 9.93 6.33
N PHE A 17 0.34 11.03 6.95
CA PHE A 17 -0.48 11.05 8.17
C PHE A 17 -1.99 11.08 7.87
N ALA A 18 -2.40 10.91 6.61
CA ALA A 18 -3.82 10.83 6.28
C ALA A 18 -4.45 9.66 7.04
N MET A 19 -5.63 9.89 7.62
CA MET A 19 -6.36 8.82 8.27
C MET A 19 -6.80 7.77 7.26
N PHE A 20 -6.61 6.50 7.61
CA PHE A 20 -7.14 5.38 6.84
C PHE A 20 -8.66 5.38 6.91
N ALA A 21 -9.32 5.32 5.75
CA ALA A 21 -10.74 5.04 5.62
C ALA A 21 -10.94 3.64 5.01
N PRO A 22 -10.66 2.55 5.75
CA PRO A 22 -10.91 1.20 5.27
C PRO A 22 -12.41 1.00 5.02
N PRO A 23 -12.80 0.24 3.98
CA PRO A 23 -14.21 -0.05 3.73
C PRO A 23 -14.81 -0.88 4.88
N GLU A 24 -16.07 -0.63 5.19
CA GLU A 24 -16.84 -1.47 6.10
C GLU A 24 -16.89 -2.91 5.60
N ALA A 25 -17.12 -3.88 6.49
CA ALA A 25 -17.10 -5.30 6.14
C ALA A 25 -17.99 -5.65 4.94
N ALA A 26 -19.21 -5.08 4.90
CA ALA A 26 -20.17 -5.29 3.80
C ALA A 26 -19.72 -4.66 2.46
N GLN A 27 -18.78 -3.73 2.47
CA GLN A 27 -18.28 -3.01 1.30
C GLN A 27 -16.92 -3.53 0.80
N ARG A 28 -16.31 -4.48 1.53
CA ARG A 28 -15.04 -5.10 1.13
C ARG A 28 -15.24 -5.93 -0.13
N LYS A 29 -14.42 -5.67 -1.15
CA LYS A 29 -14.38 -6.50 -2.35
C LYS A 29 -13.60 -7.80 -2.15
N LEU A 30 -12.69 -7.79 -1.17
CA LEU A 30 -12.00 -8.97 -0.69
C LEU A 30 -12.41 -9.19 0.78
N PRO A 31 -13.42 -10.02 1.06
CA PRO A 31 -13.90 -10.24 2.43
C PRO A 31 -12.91 -11.12 3.20
N ASP A 32 -12.45 -10.59 4.33
CA ASP A 32 -11.57 -11.25 5.31
C ASP A 32 -10.42 -12.07 4.69
N PRO A 33 -9.54 -11.42 3.89
CA PRO A 33 -8.48 -12.12 3.20
C PRO A 33 -7.44 -12.67 4.15
N VAL A 34 -6.86 -13.81 3.78
CA VAL A 34 -5.58 -14.23 4.33
C VAL A 34 -4.51 -13.28 3.79
N VAL A 35 -3.95 -12.46 4.68
CA VAL A 35 -2.89 -11.50 4.34
C VAL A 35 -1.53 -12.12 4.58
N SER A 36 -0.70 -12.16 3.54
CA SER A 36 0.72 -12.49 3.63
C SER A 36 1.56 -11.23 3.48
N TRP A 37 2.72 -11.21 4.13
CA TRP A 37 3.67 -10.10 4.03
C TRP A 37 5.05 -10.62 3.61
N LEU A 38 5.60 -10.06 2.54
CA LEU A 38 6.92 -10.38 2.01
C LEU A 38 7.84 -9.15 2.10
N VAL A 39 9.11 -9.39 2.40
CA VAL A 39 10.14 -8.35 2.37
C VAL A 39 11.06 -8.59 1.17
N LYS A 40 11.20 -7.58 0.30
CA LYS A 40 12.04 -7.64 -0.91
C LYS A 40 12.82 -6.34 -1.12
N PRO A 41 14.09 -6.40 -1.57
CA PRO A 41 14.87 -5.18 -1.83
C PRO A 41 14.22 -4.23 -2.85
N ASN A 42 13.64 -4.79 -3.92
CA ASN A 42 12.89 -4.04 -4.92
C ASN A 42 11.39 -4.35 -4.82
N ALA A 43 10.79 -3.92 -3.72
CA ALA A 43 9.41 -4.25 -3.40
C ALA A 43 8.41 -3.65 -4.40
N SER A 44 8.60 -2.41 -4.82
CA SER A 44 7.68 -1.71 -5.73
C SER A 44 7.51 -2.41 -7.09
N ALA A 45 8.59 -2.96 -7.65
CA ALA A 45 8.57 -3.69 -8.90
C ALA A 45 8.16 -5.17 -8.77
N TYR A 46 8.15 -5.73 -7.55
CA TYR A 46 7.92 -7.16 -7.35
C TYR A 46 6.55 -7.62 -7.88
N CYS A 47 5.49 -6.87 -7.57
CA CYS A 47 4.12 -7.25 -7.93
C CYS A 47 3.87 -7.30 -9.44
N GLN A 48 4.64 -6.55 -10.23
CA GLN A 48 4.53 -6.57 -11.70
C GLN A 48 4.88 -7.95 -12.27
N HIS A 49 5.84 -8.65 -11.64
CA HIS A 49 6.37 -9.92 -12.09
C HIS A 49 5.61 -11.15 -11.56
N VAL A 50 4.73 -10.95 -10.57
CA VAL A 50 3.89 -12.03 -10.05
C VAL A 50 2.88 -12.43 -11.11
N GLN A 51 2.93 -13.68 -11.56
CA GLN A 51 2.03 -14.17 -12.61
C GLN A 51 0.61 -14.41 -12.09
N MET A 52 0.50 -15.09 -10.94
CA MET A 52 -0.79 -15.44 -10.34
C MET A 52 -1.33 -14.31 -9.46
N LYS A 53 -2.04 -13.36 -10.07
CA LYS A 53 -2.74 -12.26 -9.40
C LYS A 53 -3.91 -11.77 -10.25
N ASP A 54 -4.96 -11.28 -9.61
CA ASP A 54 -6.09 -10.65 -10.30
C ASP A 54 -5.88 -9.14 -10.47
N GLY A 55 -5.09 -8.54 -9.56
CA GLY A 55 -4.73 -7.13 -9.61
C GLY A 55 -3.59 -6.81 -8.65
N TYR A 56 -3.02 -5.62 -8.81
CA TYR A 56 -1.96 -5.11 -7.94
C TYR A 56 -1.92 -3.59 -7.92
N VAL A 57 -1.31 -3.04 -6.88
CA VAL A 57 -0.98 -1.61 -6.74
C VAL A 57 0.48 -1.49 -6.32
N THR A 58 1.17 -0.51 -6.89
CA THR A 58 2.56 -0.19 -6.55
C THR A 58 2.64 1.20 -5.91
N ARG A 59 3.50 1.32 -4.90
CA ARG A 59 3.97 2.57 -4.28
C ARG A 59 5.51 2.59 -4.31
N PRO A 60 6.16 3.74 -4.07
CA PRO A 60 7.63 3.83 -4.15
C PRO A 60 8.38 2.77 -3.33
N GLU A 61 7.90 2.45 -2.12
CA GLU A 61 8.57 1.56 -1.16
C GLU A 61 7.91 0.18 -0.98
N GLY A 62 6.88 -0.12 -1.78
CA GLY A 62 6.15 -1.37 -1.63
C GLY A 62 5.11 -1.58 -2.71
N CYS A 63 4.52 -2.76 -2.72
CA CYS A 63 3.41 -3.09 -3.60
C CYS A 63 2.50 -4.10 -2.91
N VAL A 64 1.32 -4.29 -3.47
CA VAL A 64 0.35 -5.26 -2.99
C VAL A 64 -0.34 -5.91 -4.17
N PHE A 65 -0.61 -7.21 -4.08
CA PHE A 65 -1.38 -7.95 -5.08
C PHE A 65 -2.37 -8.89 -4.40
N TRP A 66 -3.44 -9.23 -5.10
CA TRP A 66 -4.52 -10.06 -4.55
C TRP A 66 -5.00 -11.14 -5.53
N GLN A 67 -5.67 -12.13 -4.97
CA GLN A 67 -6.39 -13.20 -5.66
C GLN A 67 -7.78 -13.27 -5.04
N ALA A 68 -8.78 -12.74 -5.73
CA ALA A 68 -10.16 -12.59 -5.28
C ALA A 68 -10.79 -13.93 -4.95
N GLN A 69 -10.67 -14.89 -5.87
CA GLN A 69 -11.31 -16.20 -5.70
C GLN A 69 -10.72 -17.02 -4.54
N ALA A 70 -9.44 -16.80 -4.23
CA ALA A 70 -8.76 -17.47 -3.10
C ALA A 70 -8.88 -16.69 -1.78
N SER A 71 -9.50 -15.50 -1.79
CA SER A 71 -9.46 -14.50 -0.70
C SER A 71 -8.05 -14.33 -0.12
N ARG A 72 -7.07 -14.08 -0.99
CA ARG A 72 -5.67 -13.89 -0.60
C ARG A 72 -5.19 -12.51 -1.00
N CYS A 73 -4.43 -11.89 -0.12
CA CYS A 73 -3.69 -10.69 -0.42
C CYS A 73 -2.25 -10.81 0.06
N THR A 74 -1.30 -10.30 -0.74
CA THR A 74 0.10 -10.28 -0.37
C THR A 74 0.63 -8.86 -0.46
N ILE A 75 1.09 -8.35 0.67
CA ILE A 75 1.77 -7.07 0.78
C ILE A 75 3.28 -7.33 0.65
N VAL A 76 3.97 -6.49 -0.12
CA VAL A 76 5.41 -6.57 -0.34
C VAL A 76 6.03 -5.22 0.00
N THR A 77 6.98 -5.18 0.92
CA THR A 77 7.69 -3.95 1.32
C THR A 77 9.19 -4.17 1.25
N THR A 78 9.97 -3.09 1.35
CA THR A 78 11.39 -3.23 1.63
C THR A 78 11.63 -3.57 3.11
N GLY A 79 12.90 -3.78 3.50
CA GLY A 79 13.29 -3.94 4.91
C GLY A 79 13.10 -2.67 5.74
N HIS A 80 12.93 -1.53 5.06
CA HIS A 80 12.52 -0.26 5.66
C HIS A 80 11.07 0.01 5.25
N THR A 81 10.15 -0.04 6.21
CA THR A 81 8.74 0.24 5.98
C THR A 81 8.16 0.97 7.19
N THR A 82 7.06 1.68 6.98
CA THR A 82 6.29 2.32 8.05
C THR A 82 4.96 1.60 8.26
N HIS A 83 4.36 1.80 9.44
CA HIS A 83 2.98 1.37 9.69
C HIS A 83 2.00 2.02 8.72
N SER A 84 2.28 3.27 8.29
CA SER A 84 1.42 3.99 7.36
C SER A 84 1.42 3.33 5.97
N LEU A 85 2.61 3.04 5.42
CA LEU A 85 2.73 2.33 4.14
C LEU A 85 2.01 0.98 4.17
N LEU A 86 2.22 0.19 5.23
CA LEU A 86 1.56 -1.10 5.40
C LEU A 86 0.03 -0.95 5.44
N GLY A 87 -0.48 0.06 6.15
CA GLY A 87 -1.90 0.39 6.21
C GLY A 87 -2.48 0.73 4.83
N HIS A 88 -1.81 1.58 4.04
CA HIS A 88 -2.27 1.92 2.69
C HIS A 88 -2.34 0.69 1.78
N LEU A 89 -1.29 -0.13 1.80
CA LEU A 89 -1.24 -1.37 1.02
C LEU A 89 -2.34 -2.36 1.46
N PHE A 90 -2.62 -2.45 2.77
CA PHE A 90 -3.71 -3.28 3.27
C PHE A 90 -5.10 -2.77 2.84
N VAL A 91 -5.35 -1.47 2.83
CA VAL A 91 -6.63 -0.92 2.34
C VAL A 91 -6.85 -1.28 0.87
N HIS A 92 -5.81 -1.26 0.04
CA HIS A 92 -5.89 -1.72 -1.36
C HIS A 92 -6.30 -3.20 -1.45
N CYS A 93 -5.88 -4.08 -0.52
CA CYS A 93 -6.39 -5.46 -0.45
C CYS A 93 -7.92 -5.49 -0.30
N LEU A 94 -8.45 -4.71 0.64
CA LEU A 94 -9.88 -4.70 0.96
C LEU A 94 -10.73 -4.14 -0.19
N GLN A 95 -10.18 -3.19 -0.95
CA GLN A 95 -10.88 -2.51 -2.04
C GLN A 95 -10.62 -3.08 -3.44
N THR A 96 -9.61 -3.96 -3.57
CA THR A 96 -9.10 -4.52 -4.84
C THR A 96 -8.87 -3.47 -5.93
N ARG A 97 -8.32 -2.33 -5.53
CA ARG A 97 -7.94 -1.18 -6.37
C ARG A 97 -6.98 -0.30 -5.60
#